data_AF-A0A7X6AT90-F1
#
_entry.id   AF-A0A7X6AT90-F1
#
_cell.length_a   1.000
_cell.length_b   1.000
_cell.length_c   1.000
_cell.angle_alpha   90.00
_cell.angle_beta   90.00
_cell.angle_gamma   90.00
#
_symmetry.space_group_name_H-M   'P 1'
#
loop_
_entity.id
_entity.type
_entity.pdbx_description
1 polymer ?
#
loop_
_entity_poly.entity_id
_entity_poly.type
_entity_poly.pdbx_seq_one_letter_code
_entity_poly.pdbx_strand_id
1 'polypeptide(L)'
;QNNAPISQGEYFVALCPEHAALCAGAGWSRDDVAAYLFQRARLPVRELREAFALRAWAPWMQVLRDDELVPMTERADNIRVLVVGGPGKHSSVIPSWGMTRSVTVPVEP
;
A
#
# COMPACT_ATOMS: atom_id res chain seq x y z
N GLN A 1 9.04 2.04 -16.39
CA GLN A 1 8.49 1.09 -15.39
C GLN A 1 7.05 1.48 -15.08
N ASN A 2 6.12 0.55 -14.81
CA ASN A 2 4.68 0.88 -14.60
C ASN A 2 4.21 0.94 -13.12
N ASN A 3 5.10 0.66 -12.15
CA ASN A 3 4.78 0.58 -10.71
C ASN A 3 5.47 1.69 -9.91
N ALA A 4 5.37 2.94 -10.38
CA ALA A 4 5.95 4.08 -9.68
C ALA A 4 5.27 4.29 -8.30
N PRO A 5 6.01 4.70 -7.26
CA PRO A 5 5.41 5.22 -6.04
C PRO A 5 4.61 6.48 -6.34
N ILE A 6 3.32 6.47 -6.03
CA ILE A 6 2.39 7.58 -6.23
C ILE A 6 1.83 7.94 -4.87
N SER A 7 1.97 9.20 -4.47
CA SER A 7 1.54 9.71 -3.16
C SER A 7 0.09 9.36 -2.83
N GLN A 8 -0.84 9.60 -3.75
CA GLN A 8 -2.26 9.30 -3.60
C GLN A 8 -2.64 7.86 -3.99
N GLY A 9 -1.67 7.04 -4.41
CA GLY A 9 -1.94 5.69 -4.90
C GLY A 9 -2.43 4.79 -3.77
N GLU A 10 -3.60 4.18 -3.96
CA GLU A 10 -4.13 3.18 -3.04
C GLU A 10 -3.57 1.79 -3.35
N TYR A 11 -3.38 0.99 -2.30
CA TYR A 11 -2.96 -0.41 -2.41
C TYR A 11 -3.97 -1.28 -1.70
N PHE A 12 -4.64 -2.15 -2.44
CA PHE A 12 -5.52 -3.15 -1.85
C PHE A 12 -4.71 -4.39 -1.48
N VAL A 13 -4.70 -4.71 -0.20
CA VAL A 13 -4.06 -5.91 0.35
C VAL A 13 -5.18 -6.89 0.67
N ALA A 14 -5.38 -7.83 -0.24
CA ALA A 14 -6.37 -8.87 -0.17
C ALA A 14 -5.77 -10.08 0.57
N LEU A 15 -5.97 -10.12 1.89
CA LEU A 15 -5.51 -11.22 2.72
C LEU A 15 -6.40 -12.46 2.51
N CYS A 16 -5.76 -13.63 2.46
CA CYS A 16 -6.49 -14.87 2.62
C CYS A 16 -6.92 -15.07 4.07
N PRO A 17 -7.93 -15.94 4.34
CA PRO A 17 -8.44 -16.17 5.69
C PRO A 17 -7.35 -16.58 6.69
N GLU A 18 -6.38 -17.40 6.30
CA GLU A 18 -5.31 -17.87 7.17
C GLU A 18 -4.37 -16.75 7.63
N HIS A 19 -3.98 -15.84 6.72
CA HIS A 19 -3.15 -14.69 7.08
C HIS A 19 -3.93 -13.70 7.95
N ALA A 20 -5.21 -13.46 7.63
CA ALA A 20 -6.07 -12.60 8.43
C ALA A 20 -6.26 -13.15 9.85
N ALA A 21 -6.48 -14.47 9.99
CA ALA A 21 -6.59 -15.15 11.27
C ALA A 21 -5.29 -15.10 12.07
N LEU A 22 -4.12 -15.22 11.41
CA LEU A 22 -2.82 -15.07 12.07
C LEU A 22 -2.64 -13.66 12.63
N CYS A 23 -2.91 -12.63 11.82
CA CYS A 23 -2.85 -11.23 12.28
C CYS A 23 -3.81 -10.99 13.45
N ALA A 24 -5.07 -11.43 13.31
CA ALA A 24 -6.08 -11.27 14.36
C ALA A 24 -5.70 -12.03 15.65
N GLY A 25 -5.14 -13.24 15.53
CA GLY A 25 -4.64 -14.03 16.66
C GLY A 25 -3.46 -13.37 17.38
N ALA A 26 -2.69 -12.54 16.68
CA ALA A 26 -1.65 -11.67 17.25
C ALA A 26 -2.20 -10.32 17.76
N GLY A 27 -3.52 -10.11 17.70
CA GLY A 27 -4.19 -8.88 18.15
C GLY A 27 -4.11 -7.71 17.16
N TRP A 28 -3.73 -7.95 15.90
CA TRP A 28 -3.62 -6.88 14.91
C TRP A 28 -4.97 -6.55 14.28
N SER A 29 -5.26 -5.26 14.23
CA SER A 29 -6.33 -4.69 13.41
C SER A 29 -5.88 -4.55 11.94
N ARG A 30 -6.82 -4.14 11.08
CA ARG A 30 -6.50 -3.79 9.68
C ARG A 30 -5.54 -2.59 9.61
N ASP A 31 -5.72 -1.63 10.52
CA ASP A 31 -4.89 -0.42 10.56
C ASP A 31 -3.46 -0.76 11.00
N ASP A 32 -3.29 -1.75 11.89
CA ASP A 32 -1.96 -2.25 12.27
C ASP A 32 -1.25 -2.90 11.08
N VAL A 33 -1.96 -3.72 10.29
CA VAL A 33 -1.43 -4.30 9.05
C VAL A 33 -1.05 -3.21 8.05
N ALA A 34 -1.92 -2.23 7.83
CA ALA A 34 -1.68 -1.11 6.93
C ALA A 34 -0.48 -0.27 7.39
N ALA A 35 -0.39 0.07 8.68
CA ALA A 35 0.73 0.79 9.26
C ALA A 35 2.04 0.00 9.15
N TYR A 36 2.03 -1.31 9.40
CA TYR A 36 3.19 -2.16 9.25
C TYR A 36 3.71 -2.17 7.81
N LEU A 37 2.82 -2.39 6.83
CA LEU A 37 3.18 -2.36 5.42
C LEU A 37 3.66 -0.98 5.00
N PHE A 38 2.95 0.07 5.42
CA PHE A 38 3.35 1.44 5.19
C PHE A 38 4.68 1.77 5.82
N GLN A 39 5.15 1.13 6.89
CA GLN A 39 6.48 1.37 7.47
C GLN A 39 7.58 0.55 6.79
N ARG A 40 7.25 -0.66 6.33
CA ARG A 40 8.24 -1.63 5.83
C ARG A 40 8.42 -1.64 4.31
N ALA A 41 7.39 -1.34 3.54
CA ALA A 41 7.47 -1.29 2.08
C ALA A 41 8.22 -0.03 1.64
N ARG A 42 9.53 -0.16 1.39
CA ARG A 42 10.46 0.95 1.13
C ARG A 42 11.40 0.63 -0.02
N LEU A 43 11.75 1.66 -0.78
CA LEU A 43 12.87 1.64 -1.73
C LEU A 43 13.75 2.88 -1.54
N PRO A 44 15.04 2.82 -1.90
CA PRO A 44 15.91 3.98 -1.91
C PRO A 44 15.38 5.07 -2.85
N VAL A 45 15.42 6.33 -2.39
CA VAL A 45 15.00 7.49 -3.19
C VAL A 45 15.81 7.58 -4.48
N ARG A 46 17.12 7.30 -4.45
CA ARG A 46 17.98 7.28 -5.63
C ARG A 46 17.44 6.39 -6.74
N GLU A 47 17.13 5.14 -6.41
CA GLU A 47 16.66 4.14 -7.38
C GLU A 47 15.38 4.62 -8.09
N LEU A 48 14.47 5.23 -7.32
CA LEU A 48 13.21 5.73 -7.85
C LEU A 48 13.38 7.02 -8.66
N ARG A 49 14.33 7.89 -8.30
CA ARG A 49 14.65 9.10 -9.08
C ARG A 49 15.29 8.75 -10.42
N GLU A 50 16.13 7.72 -10.45
CA GLU A 50 16.74 7.18 -11.66
C GLU A 50 15.70 6.47 -12.55
N ALA A 51 14.79 5.68 -11.95
CA ALA A 51 13.80 4.91 -12.69
C ALA A 51 12.63 5.74 -13.25
N PHE A 52 12.28 6.87 -12.62
CA PHE A 52 11.09 7.64 -12.94
C PHE A 52 11.39 9.15 -13.05
N ALA A 53 11.38 9.69 -14.27
CA ALA A 53 11.61 11.13 -14.51
C ALA A 53 10.50 12.01 -13.90
N LEU A 54 9.24 11.58 -14.02
CA LEU A 54 8.08 12.25 -13.44
C LEU A 54 7.60 11.47 -12.22
N ARG A 55 7.43 12.17 -11.09
CA ARG A 55 7.07 11.59 -9.79
C ARG A 55 5.90 12.34 -9.17
N ALA A 56 4.78 11.66 -9.00
CA ALA A 56 3.60 12.18 -8.30
C ALA A 56 3.76 12.03 -6.77
N TRP A 57 4.84 12.57 -6.22
CA TRP A 57 5.21 12.47 -4.81
C TRP A 57 4.63 13.63 -4.00
N ALA A 58 4.28 13.35 -2.74
CA ALA A 58 3.85 14.37 -1.79
C ALA A 58 5.02 15.31 -1.45
N PRO A 59 4.78 16.55 -1.01
CA PRO A 59 5.86 17.49 -0.69
C PRO A 59 6.93 16.93 0.24
N TRP A 60 6.54 16.16 1.26
CA TRP A 60 7.47 15.55 2.21
C TRP A 60 8.31 14.43 1.61
N MET A 61 7.80 13.71 0.60
CA MET A 61 8.56 12.68 -0.12
C MET A 61 9.60 13.31 -1.06
N GLN A 62 9.31 14.50 -1.62
CA GLN A 62 10.20 15.20 -2.55
C GLN A 62 11.51 15.67 -1.88
N VAL A 63 11.44 16.02 -0.59
CA VAL A 63 12.59 16.55 0.17
C VAL A 63 13.50 15.47 0.74
N LEU A 64 13.14 14.19 0.60
CA LEU A 64 14.02 13.08 1.00
C LEU A 64 15.30 13.07 0.19
N ARG A 65 16.41 12.74 0.86
CA ARG A 65 17.73 12.58 0.24
C ARG A 65 17.83 11.22 -0.45
N ASP A 66 18.77 11.11 -1.38
CA ASP A 66 18.94 9.93 -2.23
C ASP A 66 19.24 8.63 -1.45
N ASP A 67 19.88 8.74 -0.28
CA ASP A 67 20.21 7.64 0.63
C ASP A 67 19.07 7.26 1.58
N GLU A 68 17.98 8.03 1.59
CA GLU A 68 16.80 7.75 2.40
C GLU A 68 15.86 6.76 1.71
N LEU A 69 15.00 6.14 2.52
CA LEU A 69 14.01 5.18 2.10
C LEU A 69 12.63 5.84 2.02
N VAL A 70 11.95 5.72 0.88
CA VAL A 70 10.62 6.31 0.65
C VAL A 70 9.53 5.23 0.57
N PRO A 71 8.34 5.43 1.16
CA PRO A 71 7.22 4.50 0.99
C PRO A 71 6.64 4.52 -0.42
N MET A 72 5.80 3.53 -0.69
CA MET A 72 5.09 3.41 -1.97
C MET A 72 3.94 4.42 -2.15
N THR A 73 3.42 4.97 -1.05
CA THR A 73 2.30 5.92 -1.00
C THR A 73 2.51 6.92 0.15
N GLU A 74 1.76 8.01 0.23
CA GLU A 74 2.05 9.09 1.20
C GLU A 74 1.58 8.82 2.64
N ARG A 75 0.62 7.90 2.83
CA ARG A 75 0.00 7.61 4.12
C ARG A 75 -0.41 6.15 4.24
N ALA A 76 -0.41 5.63 5.47
CA ALA A 76 -0.83 4.25 5.74
C ALA A 76 -2.27 3.98 5.30
N ASP A 77 -3.15 4.97 5.45
CA ASP A 77 -4.57 4.87 5.10
C ASP A 77 -4.83 4.64 3.60
N ASN A 78 -3.84 4.87 2.73
CA ASN A 78 -3.95 4.49 1.32
C ASN A 78 -3.82 2.96 1.12
N ILE A 79 -3.39 2.21 2.13
CA ILE A 79 -3.33 0.74 2.11
C ILE A 79 -4.64 0.19 2.68
N ARG A 80 -5.46 -0.39 1.81
CA ARG A 80 -6.77 -0.93 2.14
C ARG A 80 -6.68 -2.44 2.36
N VAL A 81 -6.93 -2.89 3.59
CA VAL A 81 -6.87 -4.31 3.94
C VAL A 81 -8.27 -4.91 3.92
N LEU A 82 -8.43 -6.01 3.20
CA LEU A 82 -9.66 -6.82 3.18
C LEU A 82 -9.33 -8.30 3.22
N VAL A 83 -10.31 -9.10 3.63
CA VAL A 83 -10.22 -10.57 3.63
C VAL A 83 -11.10 -11.10 2.52
N VAL A 84 -10.54 -11.92 1.65
CA VAL A 84 -11.25 -12.49 0.49
C VAL A 84 -10.84 -13.94 0.25
N GLY A 85 -11.64 -14.65 -0.53
CA GLY A 85 -11.35 -16.02 -0.96
C GLY A 85 -11.80 -17.09 0.04
N GLY A 86 -11.21 -18.28 -0.09
CA GLY A 86 -11.44 -19.44 0.76
C GLY A 86 -10.13 -20.01 1.29
N PRO A 87 -10.12 -21.25 1.84
CA PRO A 87 -8.93 -21.86 2.40
C PRO A 87 -7.73 -21.85 1.43
N GLY A 88 -6.59 -21.36 1.88
CA GLY A 88 -5.35 -21.26 1.11
C GLY A 88 -4.38 -20.18 1.60
N LYS A 89 -3.08 -20.39 1.42
CA LYS A 89 -2.02 -19.49 1.94
C LYS A 89 -1.56 -18.41 0.96
N HIS A 90 -2.45 -17.93 0.09
CA HIS A 90 -2.09 -16.95 -0.94
C HIS A 90 -2.88 -15.66 -0.74
N SER A 91 -2.16 -14.55 -0.52
CA SER A 91 -2.72 -13.19 -0.50
C SER A 91 -2.29 -12.43 -1.75
N SER A 92 -2.98 -11.34 -2.05
CA SER A 92 -2.70 -10.50 -3.21
C SER A 92 -2.51 -9.04 -2.83
N VAL A 93 -1.68 -8.34 -3.60
CA VAL A 93 -1.51 -6.89 -3.55
C VAL A 93 -1.94 -6.32 -4.89
N ILE A 94 -2.88 -5.38 -4.85
CA ILE A 94 -3.50 -4.79 -6.02
C ILE A 94 -3.23 -3.28 -5.97
N PRO A 95 -2.26 -2.76 -6.74
CA PRO A 95 -1.99 -1.33 -6.81
C PRO A 95 -3.09 -0.59 -7.57
N SER A 96 -3.34 0.68 -7.22
CA SER A 96 -4.25 1.55 -7.95
C SER A 96 -3.76 1.86 -9.36
N TRP A 97 -4.70 2.24 -10.23
CA TRP A 97 -4.35 2.85 -11.51
C TRP A 97 -4.07 4.34 -11.31
N GLY A 98 -2.80 4.71 -11.17
CA GLY A 98 -2.40 6.11 -11.04
C GLY A 98 -2.99 6.78 -9.79
N MET A 99 -3.43 8.03 -9.94
CA MET A 99 -4.00 8.87 -8.87
C MET A 99 -5.52 8.65 -8.69
N THR A 100 -5.97 7.41 -8.83
CA THR A 100 -7.38 7.05 -8.58
C THR A 100 -7.58 6.60 -7.14
N ARG A 101 -8.81 6.79 -6.62
CA ARG A 101 -9.22 6.34 -5.29
C ARG A 101 -10.44 5.46 -5.39
N SER A 102 -10.54 4.49 -4.51
CA SER A 102 -11.75 3.71 -4.30
C SER A 102 -12.87 4.59 -3.74
N VAL A 103 -14.09 4.24 -4.13
CA VAL A 103 -15.32 4.84 -3.62
C VAL A 103 -16.27 3.71 -3.27
N THR A 104 -16.92 3.80 -2.10
CA THR A 104 -17.94 2.84 -1.67
C THR A 104 -19.26 3.56 -1.58
N VAL A 105 -20.29 2.99 -2.17
CA VAL A 105 -21.69 3.39 -1.95
C VAL A 105 -22.41 2.23 -1.26
N PRO A 106 -23.38 2.51 -0.38
CA PRO A 106 -24.28 1.47 0.11
C PRO A 106 -24.93 0.76 -1.09
N VAL A 107 -25.00 -0.57 -1.02
CA VAL A 107 -25.79 -1.36 -1.96
C VAL A 107 -27.13 -1.62 -1.28
N GLU A 108 -28.22 -1.16 -1.89
CA GLU A 108 -29.57 -1.50 -1.45
C GLU A 108 -29.85 -2.99 -1.74
N PRO A 109 -30.54 -3.72 -0.85
CA PRO A 109 -30.88 -5.12 -1.04
C PRO A 109 -31.73 -5.40 -2.29
#